data_AF-A0A4C1W566-F1
#
_entry.id   AF-A0A4C1W566-F1
#
_cell.length_a   1.000
_cell.length_b   1.000
_cell.length_c   1.000
_cell.angle_alpha   90.00
_cell.angle_beta   90.00
_cell.angle_gamma   90.00
#
_symmetry.space_group_name_H-M   'P 1'
#
loop_
_entity.id
_entity.type
_entity.pdbx_description
1 polymer ?
#
loop_
_entity_poly.entity_id
_entity_poly.type
_entity_poly.pdbx_seq_one_letter_code
_entity_poly.pdbx_strand_id
1 'polypeptide(L)'
;MHTGASVTHYFTGDLELLTIAKYMKDASKRFFDIAGSHPNALLRSAVDYEPPHRHHFIRRPRNVNTDPPDALTAAVDSLMEVNDTHD
;
A
#
# COMPACT_ATOMS: atom_id res chain seq x y z
N MET A 1 4.47 -23.29 42.46
CA MET A 1 4.87 -23.90 41.17
C MET A 1 4.39 -22.97 40.08
N HIS A 2 5.31 -22.26 39.43
CA HIS A 2 5.01 -21.34 38.32
C HIS A 2 5.22 -22.10 37.00
N THR A 3 4.14 -22.41 36.30
CA THR A 3 4.12 -22.98 34.95
C THR A 3 3.14 -22.08 34.18
N GLY A 4 3.45 -21.43 33.06
CA GLY A 4 4.45 -21.68 32.04
C GLY A 4 3.71 -21.77 30.69
N ALA A 5 3.95 -20.77 29.84
CA ALA A 5 3.63 -20.71 28.40
C ALA A 5 2.18 -20.36 27.93
N SER A 6 1.97 -19.07 27.67
CA SER A 6 1.20 -18.60 26.51
C SER A 6 1.97 -17.43 25.88
N VAL A 7 3.08 -17.74 25.21
CA VAL A 7 3.88 -16.78 24.43
C VAL A 7 4.33 -17.47 23.15
N THR A 8 3.40 -17.85 22.30
CA THR A 8 3.74 -18.37 20.96
C THR A 8 2.87 -17.83 19.84
N HIS A 9 1.89 -16.96 20.13
CA HIS A 9 0.99 -16.42 19.10
C HIS A 9 1.31 -14.97 18.65
N TYR A 10 2.29 -14.31 19.29
CA TYR A 10 2.66 -12.91 19.01
C TYR A 10 4.00 -12.73 18.30
N PHE A 11 4.84 -13.77 18.18
CA PHE A 11 6.21 -13.58 17.69
C PHE A 11 6.38 -13.83 16.18
N THR A 12 5.55 -14.68 15.59
CA THR A 12 5.75 -15.14 14.21
C THR A 12 5.29 -14.10 13.18
N GLY A 13 4.12 -13.47 13.39
CA GLY A 13 3.61 -12.43 12.48
C GLY A 13 4.37 -11.10 12.56
N ASP A 14 4.83 -10.71 13.76
CA ASP A 14 5.57 -9.47 13.96
C ASP A 14 6.97 -9.51 13.32
N LEU A 15 7.62 -10.69 13.30
CA LEU A 15 8.92 -10.89 12.67
C LEU A 15 8.83 -10.85 11.13
N GLU A 16 7.77 -11.42 10.56
CA GLU A 16 7.48 -11.33 9.13
C GLU A 16 7.16 -9.89 8.71
N LEU A 17 6.34 -9.19 9.49
CA LEU A 17 6.05 -7.76 9.29
C LEU A 17 7.31 -6.89 9.40
N LEU A 18 8.16 -7.15 10.39
CA LEU A 18 9.46 -6.46 10.55
C LEU A 18 10.37 -6.70 9.34
N THR A 19 10.35 -7.92 8.79
CA THR A 19 11.15 -8.30 7.62
C THR A 19 10.63 -7.61 6.35
N ILE A 20 9.31 -7.60 6.13
CA ILE A 20 8.67 -6.92 5.00
C ILE A 20 8.90 -5.41 5.10
N ALA A 21 8.72 -4.81 6.28
CA ALA A 21 8.95 -3.38 6.49
C ALA A 21 10.39 -2.99 6.18
N LYS A 22 11.37 -3.81 6.59
CA LYS A 22 12.78 -3.61 6.27
C LYS A 22 13.02 -3.69 4.76
N TYR A 23 12.52 -4.73 4.10
CA TYR A 23 12.62 -4.89 2.65
C TYR A 23 12.00 -3.71 1.91
N MET A 24 10.78 -3.30 2.29
CA MET A 24 10.08 -2.18 1.68
C MET A 24 10.86 -0.88 1.85
N LYS A 25 11.41 -0.61 3.04
CA LYS A 25 12.24 0.57 3.28
C LYS A 25 13.47 0.60 2.37
N ASP A 26 14.19 -0.52 2.27
CA ASP A 26 15.39 -0.63 1.45
C ASP A 26 15.07 -0.55 -0.05
N ALA A 27 13.96 -1.17 -0.49
CA ALA A 27 13.47 -1.09 -1.86
C ALA A 27 13.04 0.34 -2.23
N SER A 28 12.22 0.98 -1.39
CA SER A 28 11.80 2.37 -1.59
C SER A 28 13.00 3.32 -1.67
N LYS A 29 14.00 3.16 -0.81
CA LYS A 29 15.23 3.96 -0.88
C LYS A 29 15.90 3.85 -2.25
N ARG A 30 16.09 2.62 -2.75
CA ARG A 30 16.69 2.39 -4.08
C ARG A 30 15.88 3.04 -5.20
N PHE A 31 14.55 3.03 -5.11
CA PHE A 31 13.70 3.72 -6.09
C PHE A 31 13.92 5.24 -6.09
N PHE A 32 13.95 5.87 -4.91
CA PHE A 32 14.19 7.31 -4.81
C PHE A 32 15.61 7.71 -5.20
N ASP A 33 16.63 6.91 -4.86
CA ASP A 33 18.01 7.14 -5.27
C ASP A 33 18.14 7.16 -6.82
N ILE A 34 17.47 6.22 -7.51
CA ILE A 34 17.42 6.18 -8.97
C ILE A 34 16.69 7.41 -9.53
N ALA A 35 15.51 7.73 -8.98
CA ALA A 35 14.72 8.89 -9.42
C ALA A 35 15.48 10.22 -9.25
N GLY A 36 16.23 10.39 -8.17
CA GLY A 36 17.02 11.59 -7.91
C GLY A 36 18.17 11.80 -8.90
N SER A 37 18.71 10.71 -9.45
CA SER A 37 19.76 10.74 -10.49
C SER A 37 19.22 10.82 -11.92
N HIS A 38 17.90 10.74 -12.11
CA HIS A 38 17.30 10.65 -13.44
C HIS A 38 17.44 11.97 -14.21
N PRO A 39 17.74 11.94 -15.53
CA PRO A 39 17.78 13.15 -16.37
C PRO A 39 16.42 13.83 -16.57
N ASN A 40 15.33 13.24 -16.07
CA ASN A 40 13.98 13.79 -16.22
C ASN A 40 13.66 14.60 -14.96
N ALA A 41 13.50 15.91 -15.14
CA ALA A 41 13.21 16.84 -14.05
C ALA A 41 11.95 16.47 -13.25
N LEU A 42 10.94 15.88 -13.90
CA LEU A 42 9.69 15.47 -13.21
C LEU A 42 9.95 14.34 -12.21
N LEU A 43 10.74 13.33 -12.60
CA LEU A 43 11.09 12.22 -11.70
C LEU A 43 11.97 12.70 -10.54
N ARG A 44 12.88 13.63 -10.81
CA ARG A 44 13.72 14.23 -9.79
C ARG A 44 12.90 15.07 -8.79
N SER A 45 11.92 15.85 -9.28
CA SER A 45 11.03 16.64 -8.42
C SER A 45 10.14 15.81 -7.49
N ALA A 46 9.88 14.55 -7.84
CA ALA A 46 9.11 13.65 -6.97
C ALA A 46 9.87 13.25 -5.70
N VAL A 47 11.21 13.28 -5.73
CA VAL A 47 12.05 13.01 -4.54
C VAL A 47 11.99 14.16 -3.54
N ASP A 48 11.92 15.39 -4.04
CA ASP A 48 11.86 16.62 -3.24
C ASP A 48 10.42 17.03 -2.90
N TYR A 49 9.42 16.21 -3.25
CA TYR A 49 8.02 16.54 -3.04
C TYR A 49 7.68 16.55 -1.56
N GLU A 50 7.38 17.73 -1.03
CA GLU A 50 6.77 17.90 0.28
C GLU A 50 5.24 17.84 0.13
N PRO A 51 4.57 16.82 0.71
CA PRO A 51 3.13 16.76 0.62
C PRO A 51 2.49 17.97 1.32
N PRO A 52 1.45 18.59 0.74
CA PRO A 52 0.77 19.71 1.36
C PRO A 52 0.24 19.31 2.74
N HIS A 53 0.23 20.28 3.66
CA HIS A 53 -0.25 20.09 5.03
C HIS A 53 -1.58 19.32 5.05
N ARG A 54 -1.71 18.36 5.97
CA ARG A 54 -2.83 17.39 6.06
C ARG A 54 -4.23 18.02 6.10
N HIS A 55 -4.32 19.32 6.37
CA HIS A 55 -5.58 20.07 6.38
C HIS A 55 -6.09 20.46 4.99
N HIS A 56 -5.31 20.24 3.93
CA HIS A 56 -5.71 20.55 2.54
C HIS A 56 -6.28 19.35 1.77
N PHE A 57 -6.37 18.16 2.39
CA PHE A 57 -7.09 17.06 1.78
C PHE A 57 -8.60 17.35 1.84
N ILE A 58 -9.12 17.96 0.76
CA ILE A 58 -10.56 18.14 0.55
C ILE A 58 -11.28 16.78 0.58
N ARG A 59 -10.55 15.69 0.27
CA ARG A 59 -11.06 14.33 0.27
C ARG A 59 -10.01 13.35 0.78
N ARG A 60 -10.43 12.42 1.64
CA ARG A 60 -9.60 11.29 2.10
C ARG A 60 -9.20 10.43 0.88
N PRO A 61 -7.94 9.95 0.79
CA PRO A 61 -7.55 8.95 -0.21
C PRO A 61 -8.44 7.70 -0.11
N ARG A 62 -8.79 7.08 -1.24
CA ARG A 62 -9.70 5.93 -1.23
C ARG A 62 -9.07 4.72 -0.55
N ASN A 63 -9.78 4.14 0.40
CA ASN A 63 -9.39 2.87 0.99
C ASN A 63 -10.08 1.71 0.27
N VAL A 64 -9.30 0.89 -0.44
CA VAL A 64 -9.80 -0.28 -1.20
C VAL A 64 -10.65 -1.22 -0.34
N ASN A 65 -10.36 -1.31 0.97
CA ASN A 65 -11.05 -2.25 1.86
C ASN A 65 -12.37 -1.72 2.45
N THR A 66 -12.59 -0.40 2.48
CA THR A 66 -13.78 0.18 3.13
C THR A 66 -14.60 1.06 2.22
N ASP A 67 -14.00 1.57 1.16
CA ASP A 67 -14.67 2.51 0.28
C ASP A 67 -15.39 1.71 -0.81
N PRO A 68 -16.65 2.08 -1.12
CA PRO A 68 -17.38 1.41 -2.18
C PRO A 68 -16.67 1.58 -3.54
N PRO A 69 -16.82 0.63 -4.48
CA PRO A 69 -16.27 0.74 -5.83
C PRO A 69 -16.84 1.97 -6.53
N ASP A 70 -16.06 2.60 -7.41
CA ASP A 70 -16.62 3.64 -8.28
C ASP A 70 -17.42 3.02 -9.41
N ALA A 71 -18.17 3.87 -10.12
CA ALA A 71 -18.98 3.45 -11.26
C ALA A 71 -18.18 2.70 -12.33
N LEU A 72 -16.89 3.01 -12.52
CA LEU A 72 -16.04 2.31 -13.47
C LEU A 72 -15.71 0.89 -12.98
N THR A 73 -15.27 0.77 -11.72
CA THR A 73 -14.95 -0.52 -11.09
C THR A 73 -16.21 -1.39 -11.01
N ALA A 74 -17.34 -0.82 -10.58
CA ALA A 74 -18.62 -1.52 -10.51
C ALA A 74 -19.13 -1.97 -11.89
N ALA A 75 -18.90 -1.19 -12.95
CA ALA A 75 -19.26 -1.59 -14.31
C ALA A 75 -18.37 -2.72 -14.85
N VAL A 76 -17.07 -2.71 -14.51
CA VAL A 76 -16.15 -3.80 -14.85
C VAL A 76 -16.52 -5.07 -14.08
N ASP A 77 -16.81 -4.97 -12.78
CA ASP A 77 -17.26 -6.09 -11.95
C ASP A 77 -18.60 -6.66 -12.43
N SER A 78 -19.54 -5.79 -12.83
CA SER A 78 -20.80 -6.24 -13.44
C SER A 78 -20.61 -6.88 -14.80
N LEU A 79 -19.58 -6.49 -15.55
CA LEU A 79 -19.26 -7.12 -16.83
C LEU A 79 -18.70 -8.53 -16.62
N MET A 80 -17.83 -8.74 -15.63
CA MET A 80 -17.32 -10.09 -15.33
C MET A 80 -18.40 -11.04 -14.80
N GLU A 81 -19.31 -10.57 -13.95
CA GLU A 81 -20.47 -11.34 -13.48
C GLU A 81 -21.38 -11.83 -14.63
N VAL A 82 -21.59 -11.00 -15.67
CA VAL A 82 -22.38 -11.38 -16.85
C VAL A 82 -21.71 -12.50 -17.66
N ASN A 83 -20.39 -12.60 -17.61
CA ASN A 83 -19.62 -13.59 -18.38
C ASN A 83 -19.62 -14.97 -17.72
N ASP A 84 -19.88 -15.03 -16.42
CA ASP A 84 -19.91 -16.27 -15.63
C ASP A 84 -21.30 -16.94 -15.64
N THR A 85 -22.32 -16.30 -16.25
CA THR A 85 -23.66 -16.88 -16.45
C THR A 85 -23.77 -17.61 -17.79
N HIS A 86 -22.86 -18.54 -18.06
CA HIS A 86 -22.96 -19.45 -19.19
C HIS A 86 -22.91 -20.91 -18.71
N ASP A 87 -24.07 -21.39 -18.25
CA ASP A 87 -24.45 -22.81 -18.23
C ASP A 87 -25.54 -23.04 -19.30
#